data_AF-B7PEP7-F1
#
_entry.id   AF-B7PEP7-F1
#
_cell.length_a   1.000
_cell.length_b   1.000
_cell.length_c   1.000
_cell.angle_alpha   90.00
_cell.angle_beta   90.00
_cell.angle_gamma   90.00
#
_symmetry.space_group_name_H-M   'P 1'
#
loop_
_entity.id
_entity.type
_entity.pdbx_description
1 polymer ?
#
loop_
_entity_poly.entity_id
_entity_poly.type
_entity_poly.pdbx_seq_one_letter_code
_entity_poly.pdbx_strand_id
1 'polypeptide(L)'
;MFLTASLSGTFRRSLGVNFVCKRGLLSTLACTPYRKRDDWLFSATRYKNTLYLCKFESESHRAWESQNPKLAKQMHFWGHKFEQYMTSRALPDTSTPLRSGDQFYVVLKGRLGSHSLLFTAEVDAIDNDVSQEPGSTAAYVEFKTARIMTHPNLERNFFG
;
A
#
# COMPACT_ATOMS: atom_id res chain seq x y z
N MET A 1 -4.69 50.26 -8.14
CA MET A 1 -3.64 49.50 -8.83
C MET A 1 -3.82 48.02 -8.45
N PHE A 2 -4.57 47.27 -9.24
CA PHE A 2 -4.79 45.84 -9.01
C PHE A 2 -3.83 45.07 -9.92
N LEU A 3 -2.89 44.33 -9.32
CA LEU A 3 -2.00 43.41 -10.02
C LEU A 3 -2.82 42.21 -10.50
N THR A 4 -3.16 42.19 -11.79
CA THR A 4 -3.64 40.99 -12.48
C THR A 4 -2.46 40.03 -12.63
N ALA A 5 -2.39 39.01 -11.79
CA ALA A 5 -1.49 37.89 -12.02
C ALA A 5 -1.97 37.12 -13.27
N SER A 6 -1.19 37.19 -14.34
CA SER A 6 -1.36 36.37 -15.53
C SER A 6 -1.20 34.90 -15.15
N LEU A 7 -2.30 34.15 -15.13
CA LEU A 7 -2.30 32.70 -15.06
C LEU A 7 -1.96 32.13 -16.45
N SER A 8 -0.71 32.33 -16.91
CA SER A 8 -0.18 31.53 -18.03
C SER A 8 0.25 30.16 -17.50
N GLY A 9 -0.73 29.33 -17.10
CA GLY A 9 -0.50 27.94 -16.74
C GLY A 9 -0.15 27.15 -18.00
N THR A 10 1.14 26.99 -18.30
CA THR A 10 1.61 26.02 -19.28
C THR A 10 1.16 24.63 -18.84
N PHE A 11 0.16 24.07 -19.54
CA PHE A 11 -0.34 22.73 -19.28
C PHE A 11 0.84 21.75 -19.40
N ARG A 12 1.29 21.15 -18.29
CA ARG A 12 2.39 20.18 -18.34
C ARG A 12 1.98 19.04 -19.28
N ARG A 13 2.73 18.89 -20.39
CA ARG A 13 2.45 17.86 -21.42
C ARG A 13 2.58 16.44 -20.89
N SER A 14 3.29 16.22 -19.78
CA SER A 14 3.56 14.91 -19.17
C SER A 14 3.86 15.05 -17.67
N LEU A 15 3.65 13.97 -16.91
CA LEU A 15 4.02 13.88 -15.49
C LEU A 15 5.54 13.80 -15.28
N GLY A 16 6.32 13.55 -16.34
CA GLY A 16 7.78 13.42 -16.24
C GLY A 16 8.22 12.17 -15.48
N VAL A 17 7.38 11.13 -15.46
CA VAL A 17 7.69 9.80 -14.91
C VAL A 17 7.29 8.71 -15.90
N ASN A 18 8.00 7.58 -15.87
CA ASN A 18 7.73 6.46 -16.77
C ASN A 18 6.51 5.67 -16.33
N PHE A 19 6.36 5.41 -15.02
CA PHE A 19 5.28 4.59 -14.48
C PHE A 19 4.53 5.26 -13.32
N VAL A 20 3.23 5.02 -13.27
CA VAL A 20 2.33 5.35 -12.15
C VAL A 20 1.61 4.10 -11.69
N CYS A 21 1.63 3.79 -10.39
CA CYS A 21 0.97 2.59 -9.84
C CYS A 21 0.73 2.67 -8.32
N LYS A 22 0.10 1.66 -7.73
CA LYS A 22 0.10 1.44 -6.27
C LYS A 22 1.32 0.61 -5.86
N ARG A 23 1.89 0.86 -4.67
CA ARG A 23 3.02 0.09 -4.08
C ARG A 23 2.79 -1.41 -4.09
N GLY A 24 1.57 -1.86 -3.78
CA GLY A 24 1.22 -3.29 -3.76
C GLY A 24 1.39 -4.00 -5.11
N LEU A 25 1.32 -3.27 -6.23
CA LEU A 25 1.63 -3.82 -7.56
C LEU A 25 3.13 -4.11 -7.69
N LEU A 26 3.98 -3.17 -7.26
CA LEU A 26 5.44 -3.34 -7.25
C LEU A 26 5.85 -4.50 -6.34
N SER A 27 5.25 -4.63 -5.16
CA SER A 27 5.47 -5.78 -4.27
C SER A 27 5.06 -7.11 -4.93
N THR A 28 3.95 -7.13 -5.67
CA THR A 28 3.51 -8.32 -6.40
C THR A 28 4.55 -8.72 -7.47
N LEU A 29 5.07 -7.76 -8.23
CA LEU A 29 6.15 -7.98 -9.20
C LEU A 29 7.43 -8.48 -8.53
N ALA A 30 7.88 -7.83 -7.46
CA ALA A 30 9.11 -8.19 -6.75
C ALA A 30 9.04 -9.62 -6.16
N CYS A 31 7.86 -10.04 -5.70
CA CYS A 31 7.66 -11.39 -5.16
C CYS A 31 7.40 -12.45 -6.24
N THR A 32 7.21 -12.08 -7.51
CA THR A 32 6.85 -13.03 -8.59
C THR A 32 7.80 -14.23 -8.71
N PRO A 33 9.15 -14.07 -8.63
CA PRO A 33 10.07 -15.21 -8.71
C PRO A 33 9.87 -16.27 -7.61
N TYR A 34 9.25 -15.91 -6.48
CA TYR A 34 9.08 -16.77 -5.31
C TYR A 34 7.63 -17.29 -5.16
N ARG A 35 6.68 -16.77 -5.94
CA ARG A 35 5.27 -17.16 -5.88
C ARG A 35 5.03 -18.41 -6.71
N LYS A 36 4.75 -19.54 -6.04
CA LYS A 36 4.50 -20.84 -6.70
C LYS A 36 3.04 -21.08 -7.11
N ARG A 37 2.08 -20.37 -6.50
CA ARG A 37 0.64 -20.68 -6.60
C ARG A 37 -0.26 -19.48 -6.89
N ASP A 38 0.23 -18.26 -6.65
CA ASP A 38 -0.56 -17.04 -6.81
C ASP A 38 -0.34 -16.46 -8.20
N ASP A 39 -1.41 -16.34 -8.96
CA ASP A 39 -1.46 -15.57 -10.20
C ASP A 39 -1.70 -14.08 -9.94
N TRP A 40 -1.43 -13.26 -10.95
CA TRP A 40 -1.74 -11.83 -10.92
C TRP A 40 -2.08 -11.31 -12.31
N LEU A 41 -2.93 -10.27 -12.34
CA LEU A 41 -3.34 -9.61 -13.57
C LEU A 41 -3.18 -8.10 -13.41
N PHE A 42 -2.45 -7.46 -14.33
CA PHE A 42 -2.29 -6.01 -14.37
C PHE A 42 -2.77 -5.45 -15.72
N SER A 43 -3.48 -4.32 -15.73
CA SER A 43 -3.62 -3.52 -16.94
C SER A 43 -2.48 -2.51 -17.03
N ALA A 44 -2.02 -2.26 -18.26
CA ALA A 44 -1.11 -1.17 -18.56
C ALA A 44 -1.77 -0.23 -19.57
N THR A 45 -1.90 1.05 -19.23
CA THR A 45 -2.45 2.07 -20.13
C THR A 45 -1.44 3.20 -20.30
N ARG A 46 -1.08 3.53 -21.54
CA ARG A 46 -0.19 4.65 -21.83
C ARG A 46 -0.99 5.92 -22.07
N TYR A 47 -0.72 6.96 -21.29
CA TYR A 47 -1.30 8.29 -21.48
C TYR A 47 -0.25 9.37 -21.25
N LYS A 48 -0.12 10.30 -22.21
CA LYS A 48 0.86 11.41 -22.17
C LYS A 48 2.29 10.98 -21.79
N ASN A 49 2.75 9.91 -22.44
CA ASN A 49 4.08 9.29 -22.26
C ASN A 49 4.33 8.67 -20.87
N THR A 50 3.30 8.42 -20.07
CA THR A 50 3.39 7.71 -18.80
C THR A 50 2.54 6.44 -18.86
N LEU A 51 3.07 5.33 -18.34
CA LEU A 51 2.36 4.05 -18.20
C LEU A 51 1.69 3.98 -16.84
N TYR A 52 0.37 3.82 -16.83
CA TYR A 52 -0.42 3.62 -15.63
C TYR A 52 -0.66 2.12 -15.48
N LEU A 53 -0.21 1.57 -14.36
CA LEU A 53 -0.35 0.15 -14.05
C LEU A 53 -1.39 -0.02 -12.93
N CYS A 54 -2.43 -0.81 -13.21
CA CYS A 54 -3.50 -1.11 -12.26
C CYS A 54 -3.58 -2.62 -12.04
N LYS A 55 -3.58 -3.03 -10.77
CA LYS A 55 -3.76 -4.42 -10.40
C LYS A 55 -5.23 -4.78 -10.35
N PHE A 56 -5.58 -5.92 -10.93
CA PHE A 56 -6.86 -6.57 -10.75
C PHE A 56 -6.71 -7.73 -9.76
N GLU A 57 -7.80 -8.05 -9.08
CA GLU A 57 -7.89 -9.31 -8.36
C GLU A 57 -7.73 -10.47 -9.33
N SER A 58 -7.03 -11.51 -8.89
CA SER A 58 -6.91 -12.73 -9.68
C SER A 58 -8.14 -13.61 -9.52
N GLU A 59 -8.33 -14.54 -10.45
CA GLU A 59 -9.43 -15.50 -10.37
C GLU A 59 -9.28 -16.43 -9.17
N SER A 60 -8.05 -16.87 -8.88
CA SER A 60 -7.76 -17.72 -7.72
C SER A 60 -8.11 -17.03 -6.40
N HIS A 61 -7.81 -15.74 -6.27
CA HIS A 61 -8.12 -14.97 -5.07
C HIS A 61 -9.63 -14.81 -4.89
N ARG A 62 -10.35 -14.41 -5.94
CA ARG A 62 -11.82 -14.30 -5.91
C ARG A 62 -12.48 -15.64 -5.58
N ALA A 63 -11.97 -16.74 -6.13
CA ALA A 63 -12.48 -18.08 -5.84
C ALA A 63 -12.23 -18.48 -4.38
N TRP A 64 -11.04 -18.20 -3.84
CA TRP A 64 -10.72 -18.46 -2.44
C TRP A 64 -11.61 -17.67 -1.49
N GLU A 65 -11.81 -16.36 -1.74
CA GLU A 65 -12.68 -15.52 -0.91
C GLU A 65 -14.14 -15.99 -0.95
N SER A 66 -14.62 -16.38 -2.13
CA SER A 66 -15.98 -16.92 -2.31
C SER A 66 -16.18 -18.24 -1.57
N GLN A 67 -15.15 -19.08 -1.49
CA GLN A 67 -15.16 -20.33 -0.73
C GLN A 67 -14.99 -20.11 0.78
N ASN A 68 -14.35 -19.01 1.20
CA ASN A 68 -13.98 -18.73 2.58
C ASN A 68 -14.48 -17.36 3.11
N PRO A 69 -15.75 -16.97 2.89
CA PRO A 69 -16.20 -15.58 3.10
C PRO A 69 -16.14 -15.14 4.56
N LYS A 70 -16.42 -16.05 5.50
CA LYS A 70 -16.33 -15.76 6.94
C LYS A 70 -14.88 -15.52 7.37
N LEU A 71 -13.96 -16.38 6.91
CA LEU A 71 -12.54 -16.27 7.25
C LEU A 71 -11.94 -15.01 6.62
N ALA A 72 -12.23 -14.71 5.36
CA ALA A 72 -11.80 -13.47 4.70
C ALA A 72 -12.23 -12.23 5.49
N LYS A 73 -13.51 -12.16 5.89
CA LYS A 73 -14.04 -11.07 6.72
C LYS A 73 -13.36 -10.98 8.09
N GLN A 74 -13.09 -12.12 8.73
CA GLN A 74 -12.39 -12.16 10.02
C GLN A 74 -10.95 -11.69 9.90
N MET A 75 -10.20 -12.16 8.89
CA MET A 75 -8.82 -11.75 8.67
C MET A 75 -8.70 -10.25 8.40
N HIS A 76 -9.60 -9.70 7.58
CA HIS A 76 -9.69 -8.27 7.34
C HIS A 76 -10.00 -7.50 8.63
N PHE A 77 -10.97 -7.98 9.43
CA PHE A 77 -11.31 -7.37 10.71
C PHE A 77 -10.14 -7.40 11.71
N TRP A 78 -9.43 -8.52 11.84
CA TRP A 78 -8.33 -8.65 12.80
C TRP A 78 -7.18 -7.70 12.51
N GLY A 79 -6.82 -7.51 11.24
CA GLY A 79 -5.77 -6.57 10.84
C GLY A 79 -6.12 -5.13 11.26
N HIS A 80 -7.28 -4.65 10.84
CA HIS A 80 -7.73 -3.30 11.19
C HIS A 80 -7.99 -3.12 12.68
N LYS A 81 -8.48 -4.16 13.37
CA LYS A 81 -8.64 -4.09 14.82
C LYS A 81 -7.29 -3.97 15.52
N PHE A 82 -6.27 -4.68 15.05
CA PHE A 82 -4.91 -4.54 15.55
C PHE A 82 -4.36 -3.13 15.33
N GLU A 83 -4.54 -2.53 14.14
CA GLU A 83 -4.20 -1.14 13.89
C GLU A 83 -4.87 -0.19 14.90
N GLN A 84 -6.16 -0.39 15.22
CA GLN A 84 -6.85 0.41 16.24
C GLN A 84 -6.23 0.25 17.65
N TYR A 85 -5.74 -0.95 18.01
CA TYR A 85 -5.06 -1.16 19.28
C TYR A 85 -3.68 -0.50 19.33
N MET A 86 -2.98 -0.41 18.19
CA MET A 86 -1.60 0.06 18.12
C MET A 86 -1.48 1.56 17.80
N THR A 87 -2.51 2.17 17.21
CA THR A 87 -2.48 3.56 16.78
C THR A 87 -3.34 4.44 17.67
N SER A 88 -2.71 5.35 18.42
CA SER A 88 -3.42 6.52 18.96
C SER A 88 -2.46 7.64 19.36
N ARG A 89 -2.99 8.86 19.46
CA ARG A 89 -2.26 10.01 20.04
C ARG A 89 -2.23 10.00 21.57
N ALA A 90 -3.00 9.11 22.19
CA ALA A 90 -3.22 8.99 23.63
C ALA A 90 -3.33 7.49 24.00
N LEU A 91 -4.24 7.08 24.88
CA LEU A 91 -4.61 5.68 24.99
C LEU A 91 -5.63 5.33 23.89
N PRO A 92 -5.48 4.21 23.16
CA PRO A 92 -6.41 3.86 22.10
C PRO A 92 -7.78 3.49 22.66
N ASP A 93 -8.84 4.18 22.23
CA ASP A 93 -10.22 3.80 22.56
C ASP A 93 -10.68 2.66 21.66
N THR A 94 -10.56 1.46 22.20
CA THR A 94 -10.87 0.20 21.51
C THR A 94 -12.33 -0.19 21.63
N SER A 95 -13.14 0.57 22.37
CA SER A 95 -14.59 0.37 22.49
C SER A 95 -15.35 0.95 21.30
N THR A 96 -14.73 1.90 20.59
CA THR A 96 -15.32 2.51 19.40
C THR A 96 -15.42 1.51 18.23
N PRO A 97 -16.50 1.59 17.43
CA PRO A 97 -16.62 0.79 16.22
C PRO A 97 -15.43 0.98 15.29
N LEU A 98 -14.98 -0.12 14.70
CA LEU A 98 -13.87 -0.11 13.76
C LEU A 98 -14.25 0.69 12.51
N ARG A 99 -13.44 1.72 12.18
CA ARG A 99 -13.58 2.51 10.96
C ARG A 99 -12.50 2.08 9.95
N SER A 100 -12.77 1.03 9.18
CA SER A 100 -11.82 0.51 8.18
C SER A 100 -11.70 1.36 6.90
N GLY A 101 -12.53 2.42 6.76
CA GLY A 101 -12.50 3.32 5.62
C GLY A 101 -11.49 4.46 5.73
N ASP A 102 -10.94 4.72 6.93
CA ASP A 102 -9.99 5.80 7.15
C ASP A 102 -8.58 5.30 6.80
N GLN A 103 -8.15 5.53 5.56
CA GLN A 103 -6.83 5.13 5.06
C GLN A 103 -5.94 6.34 4.79
N PHE A 104 -4.68 6.27 5.20
CA PHE A 104 -3.68 7.30 4.90
C PHE A 104 -2.72 6.81 3.82
N TYR A 105 -2.59 7.58 2.74
CA TYR A 105 -1.68 7.27 1.65
C TYR A 105 -0.62 8.34 1.49
N VAL A 106 0.61 7.90 1.29
CA VAL A 106 1.71 8.74 0.83
C VAL A 106 1.94 8.56 -0.66
N VAL A 107 2.37 9.63 -1.33
CA VAL A 107 2.78 9.59 -2.74
C VAL A 107 4.30 9.70 -2.79
N LEU A 108 4.93 8.65 -3.33
CA LEU A 108 6.37 8.52 -3.39
C LEU A 108 6.84 8.58 -4.84
N LYS A 109 7.93 9.32 -5.06
CA LYS A 109 8.64 9.34 -6.34
C LYS A 109 9.98 8.64 -6.16
N GLY A 110 10.25 7.66 -7.02
CA GLY A 110 11.47 6.86 -6.95
C GLY A 110 11.97 6.43 -8.32
N ARG A 111 12.98 5.56 -8.34
CA ARG A 111 13.54 5.00 -9.56
C ARG A 111 13.92 3.54 -9.33
N LEU A 112 13.65 2.69 -10.30
CA LEU A 112 14.13 1.31 -10.37
C LEU A 112 14.92 1.15 -11.66
N GLY A 113 16.23 0.98 -11.56
CA GLY A 113 17.13 1.01 -12.72
C GLY A 113 16.98 2.34 -13.49
N SER A 114 16.70 2.27 -14.79
CA SER A 114 16.45 3.44 -15.64
C SER A 114 15.01 3.97 -15.56
N HIS A 115 14.10 3.29 -14.85
CA HIS A 115 12.68 3.61 -14.85
C HIS A 115 12.26 4.47 -13.66
N SER A 116 11.71 5.64 -13.94
CA SER A 116 11.13 6.54 -12.93
C SER A 116 9.70 6.11 -12.56
N LEU A 117 9.42 6.13 -11.26
CA LEU A 117 8.18 5.66 -10.67
C LEU A 117 7.53 6.79 -9.86
N LEU A 118 6.21 6.90 -9.96
CA LEU A 118 5.37 7.63 -9.01
C LEU A 118 4.34 6.64 -8.47
N PHE A 119 4.31 6.42 -7.16
CA PHE A 119 3.42 5.40 -6.60
C PHE A 119 2.85 5.78 -5.25
N THR A 120 1.67 5.25 -4.95
CA THR A 120 1.02 5.45 -3.65
C THR A 120 1.31 4.27 -2.73
N ALA A 121 1.58 4.54 -1.45
CA ALA A 121 1.66 3.52 -0.42
C ALA A 121 0.71 3.90 0.73
N GLU A 122 -0.12 2.95 1.15
CA GLU A 122 -0.83 3.07 2.42
C GLU A 122 0.20 2.99 3.56
N VAL A 123 -0.02 3.78 4.61
CA VAL A 123 0.81 3.81 5.81
C VAL A 123 -0.11 3.73 7.03
N ASP A 124 0.20 2.80 7.94
CA ASP A 124 -0.67 2.48 9.07
C ASP A 124 -0.46 3.43 10.24
N ALA A 125 0.78 3.84 10.49
CA ALA A 125 1.14 4.76 11.57
C ALA A 125 2.44 5.53 11.33
N ILE A 126 2.68 6.51 12.21
CA ILE A 126 3.95 7.24 12.33
C ILE A 126 4.50 6.98 13.72
N ASP A 127 5.77 6.62 13.79
CA ASP A 127 6.54 6.60 15.03
C ASP A 127 6.96 8.04 15.39
N ASN A 128 6.45 8.56 16.51
CA ASN A 128 6.73 9.91 16.96
C ASN A 128 8.13 10.06 17.57
N ASP A 129 8.79 8.97 17.91
CA ASP A 129 10.15 8.98 18.46
C ASP A 129 11.23 9.09 17.35
N VAL A 130 10.83 8.92 16.08
CA VAL A 130 11.69 9.07 14.90
C VAL A 130 11.55 10.48 14.31
N SER A 131 12.67 11.16 14.04
CA SER A 131 12.64 12.51 13.45
C SER A 131 11.92 12.53 12.09
N GLN A 132 11.01 13.48 11.94
CA GLN A 132 10.16 13.63 10.76
C GLN A 132 10.74 14.70 9.82
N GLU A 133 11.86 14.36 9.19
CA GLU A 133 12.47 15.24 8.19
C GLU A 133 11.59 15.35 6.93
N PRO A 134 11.47 16.55 6.31
CA PRO A 134 10.70 16.72 5.09
C PRO A 134 11.13 15.76 3.97
N GLY A 135 10.17 14.95 3.50
CA GLY A 135 10.41 13.95 2.44
C GLY A 135 10.99 12.62 2.91
N SER A 136 11.31 12.46 4.20
CA SER A 136 11.71 11.19 4.78
C SER A 136 10.52 10.24 4.92
N THR A 137 10.77 8.94 4.77
CA THR A 137 9.81 7.86 5.05
C THR A 137 10.17 7.07 6.30
N ALA A 138 11.20 7.49 7.04
CA ALA A 138 11.80 6.72 8.12
C ALA A 138 10.86 6.51 9.32
N ALA A 139 9.97 7.47 9.58
CA ALA A 139 9.03 7.41 10.68
C ALA A 139 7.77 6.57 10.35
N TYR A 140 7.58 6.11 9.12
CA TYR A 140 6.41 5.31 8.75
C TYR A 140 6.51 3.88 9.27
N VAL A 141 5.44 3.41 9.90
CA VAL A 141 5.33 2.07 10.48
C VAL A 141 4.22 1.31 9.76
N GLU A 142 4.50 0.04 9.47
CA GLU A 142 3.54 -0.93 8.93
C GLU A 142 3.21 -1.95 10.02
N PHE A 143 1.91 -2.19 10.22
CA PHE A 143 1.41 -3.19 11.14
C PHE A 143 1.01 -4.47 10.41
N LYS A 144 1.27 -5.60 11.08
CA LYS A 144 0.90 -6.93 10.59
C LYS A 144 0.44 -7.80 11.74
N THR A 145 -0.58 -8.61 11.45
CA THR A 145 -1.00 -9.72 12.29
C THR A 145 -0.56 -11.02 11.65
N ALA A 146 -0.06 -11.95 12.45
CA ALA A 146 0.28 -13.30 12.02
C ALA A 146 -0.28 -14.32 13.01
N ARG A 147 -0.43 -15.57 12.55
CA ARG A 147 -0.80 -16.68 13.42
C ARG A 147 0.32 -16.93 14.43
N ILE A 148 -0.03 -17.18 15.69
CA ILE A 148 0.93 -17.60 16.72
C ILE A 148 1.61 -18.90 16.26
N MET A 149 2.94 -18.87 16.24
CA MET A 149 3.78 -19.99 15.84
C MET A 149 4.09 -20.84 17.07
N THR A 150 3.50 -22.04 17.13
CA THR A 150 3.66 -22.97 18.27
C THR A 150 4.60 -24.13 17.96
N HIS A 151 5.03 -24.29 16.71
CA HIS A 151 5.85 -25.41 16.24
C HIS A 151 6.90 -24.94 15.21
N PRO A 152 8.08 -25.59 15.14
CA PRO A 152 9.15 -25.19 14.22
C PRO A 152 8.77 -25.16 12.73
N ASN A 153 7.78 -25.96 12.32
CA ASN A 153 7.28 -25.93 10.95
C ASN A 153 6.53 -24.63 10.62
N LEU A 154 5.83 -24.04 11.60
CA LEU A 154 5.15 -22.76 11.42
C LEU A 154 6.16 -21.62 11.29
N GLU A 155 7.24 -21.67 12.06
CA GLU A 155 8.35 -20.72 11.95
C GLU A 155 9.04 -20.82 10.59
N ARG A 156 9.36 -22.05 10.15
CA ARG A 156 9.95 -22.25 8.82
C ARG A 156 9.07 -21.73 7.69
N ASN A 157 7.76 -21.89 7.78
CA ASN A 157 6.84 -21.36 6.78
C ASN A 157 6.71 -19.82 6.82
N PHE A 158 7.02 -19.20 7.95
CA PHE A 158 6.93 -17.74 8.10
C PHE A 158 8.22 -17.04 7.67
N PHE A 159 9.39 -17.61 7.98
CA PHE A 159 10.71 -17.01 7.70
C PHE A 159 11.41 -17.55 6.45
N GLY A 160 10.99 -18.72 5.93
CA GLY A 160 11.60 -19.39 4.78
C GLY A 160 10.76 -19.32 3.52
#